data_AF-A0A6L3AHX0-F1
#
_entry.id   AF-A0A6L3AHX0-F1
#
_cell.length_a   1.000
_cell.length_b   1.000
_cell.length_c   1.000
_cell.angle_alpha   90.00
_cell.angle_beta   90.00
_cell.angle_gamma   90.00
#
_symmetry.space_group_name_H-M   'P 1'
#
loop_
_entity.id
_entity.type
_entity.pdbx_description
1 polymer ?
#
loop_
_entity_poly.entity_id
_entity_poly.type
_entity_poly.pdbx_seq_one_letter_code
_entity_poly.pdbx_strand_id
1 'polypeptide(L)' 'MPIVAYGSFINDVINFLIIAFVVFLLVKVVNRVKSKKEVTSDEPTVKDCPYCLSTIPIKATRCAHCTVDLKKV' A
#
# COMPACT_ATOMS: atom_id res chain seq x y z
N MET A 1 -41.93 24.01 -15.30
CA MET A 1 -42.24 24.58 -13.97
C MET A 1 -40.98 24.46 -13.14
N PRO A 2 -40.34 25.56 -12.69
CA PRO A 2 -39.10 25.48 -11.95
C PRO A 2 -39.43 25.01 -10.54
N ILE A 3 -39.45 23.70 -10.34
CA ILE A 3 -39.46 23.11 -9.01
C ILE A 3 -38.12 23.50 -8.42
N VAL A 4 -38.11 24.37 -7.41
CA VAL A 4 -36.89 24.65 -6.67
C VAL A 4 -36.52 23.33 -5.99
N ALA A 5 -35.61 22.59 -6.63
CA ALA A 5 -35.23 21.24 -6.24
C ALA A 5 -34.32 21.30 -5.00
N TYR A 6 -34.84 21.88 -3.91
CA TYR A 6 -34.18 21.85 -2.61
C TYR A 6 -33.86 20.41 -2.20
N GLY A 7 -34.71 19.46 -2.59
CA GLY A 7 -34.48 18.04 -2.38
C GLY A 7 -33.20 17.51 -3.02
N SER A 8 -32.83 17.95 -4.23
CA SER A 8 -31.63 17.45 -4.91
C SER A 8 -30.36 18.09 -4.34
N PHE A 9 -30.36 19.40 -4.12
CA PHE A 9 -29.21 20.09 -3.52
C PHE A 9 -28.90 19.56 -2.11
N ILE A 10 -29.92 19.32 -1.29
CA ILE A 10 -29.76 18.74 0.05
C ILE A 10 -29.27 17.28 -0.03
N ASN A 11 -29.77 16.49 -0.99
CA ASN A 11 -29.26 15.13 -1.21
C ASN A 11 -27.79 15.13 -1.60
N ASP A 12 -27.36 16.03 -2.49
CA ASP A 12 -25.96 16.13 -2.91
C ASP A 12 -25.05 16.51 -1.74
N VAL A 13 -25.48 17.45 -0.89
CA VAL A 13 -24.75 17.85 0.32
C VAL A 13 -24.63 16.68 1.30
N ILE A 14 -25.72 15.95 1.55
CA ILE A 14 -25.73 14.77 2.43
C ILE A 14 -24.81 13.67 1.87
N ASN A 15 -24.89 13.39 0.58
CA ASN A 15 -24.07 12.37 -0.08
C ASN A 15 -22.57 12.72 0.00
N PHE A 16 -22.22 13.98 -0.23
CA PHE A 16 -20.84 14.46 -0.08
C PHE A 16 -20.31 14.27 1.35
N LEU A 17 -21.12 14.64 2.36
CA LEU A 17 -20.78 14.45 3.78
C LEU A 17 -20.56 12.97 4.14
N ILE A 18 -21.42 12.07 3.65
CA ILE A 18 -21.30 10.62 3.90
C ILE A 18 -20.02 10.08 3.27
N ILE A 19 -19.76 10.38 2.00
CA ILE A 19 -18.56 9.88 1.29
C ILE A 19 -17.29 10.41 1.96
N ALA A 20 -17.25 11.70 2.32
CA ALA A 20 -16.11 12.29 3.03
C ALA A 20 -15.84 11.58 4.38
N PHE A 21 -16.90 11.28 5.13
CA PHE A 21 -16.79 10.57 6.41
C PHE A 21 -16.30 9.13 6.23
N VAL A 22 -16.81 8.40 5.24
CA VAL A 22 -16.37 7.04 4.91
C VAL A 22 -14.90 7.02 4.49
N VAL A 23 -14.49 7.91 3.58
CA VAL A 23 -13.09 8.00 3.13
C VAL A 23 -12.16 8.35 4.29
N PHE A 24 -12.56 9.27 5.18
CA PHE A 24 -11.78 9.60 6.37
C PHE A 24 -11.58 8.39 7.29
N LEU A 25 -12.64 7.60 7.54
CA LEU A 25 -12.52 6.36 8.32
C LEU A 25 -11.63 5.33 7.61
N LEU A 26 -11.75 5.17 6.30
CA LEU A 26 -10.90 4.26 5.53
C LEU A 26 -9.42 4.66 5.63
N VAL A 27 -9.08 5.94 5.44
CA VAL A 27 -7.70 6.44 5.58
C VAL A 27 -7.20 6.26 7.01
N LYS A 28 -8.03 6.53 8.02
CA LYS A 28 -7.68 6.33 9.44
C LYS A 28 -7.40 4.85 9.76
N VAL A 29 -8.21 3.93 9.22
CA VAL A 29 -8.01 2.49 9.39
C VAL A 29 -6.76 2.03 8.66
N VAL A 30 -6.56 2.46 7.40
CA VAL A 30 -5.36 2.11 6.63
C VAL A 30 -4.10 2.65 7.30
N ASN A 31 -4.10 3.88 7.81
CA ASN A 31 -2.95 4.43 8.55
C ASN A 31 -2.72 3.67 9.86
N ARG A 32 -3.77 3.32 10.60
CA ARG A 32 -3.66 2.52 11.84
C ARG A 32 -3.18 1.09 11.58
N VAL A 33 -3.57 0.48 10.47
CA VAL A 33 -3.16 -0.87 10.07
C VAL A 33 -1.76 -0.85 9.45
N LYS A 34 -1.40 0.17 8.66
CA LYS A 34 -0.06 0.40 8.14
C LYS A 34 0.93 0.64 9.28
N SER A 35 0.64 1.49 10.27
CA SER A 35 1.52 1.64 11.43
C SER A 35 1.67 0.36 12.27
N LYS A 36 0.78 -0.63 12.13
CA LYS A 36 0.91 -1.96 12.76
C LYS A 36 1.57 -3.01 11.85
N LYS A 37 1.68 -2.73 10.54
CA LYS A 37 2.31 -3.58 9.51
C LYS A 37 3.66 -3.05 9.01
N GLU A 38 4.02 -1.80 9.25
CA GLU A 38 5.35 -1.23 8.97
C GLU A 38 6.45 -1.86 9.85
N VAL A 39 6.08 -2.63 10.87
CA VAL A 39 7.04 -3.46 11.62
C VAL A 39 7.27 -4.82 10.94
N THR A 40 6.55 -5.18 9.88
CA THR A 40 6.62 -6.54 9.29
C THR A 40 6.43 -6.66 7.78
N SER A 41 6.09 -5.59 7.05
CA SER A 41 5.78 -5.68 5.61
C SER A 41 6.46 -4.61 4.75
N ASP A 42 7.48 -3.94 5.28
CA ASP A 42 8.42 -3.10 4.52
C ASP A 42 9.87 -3.52 4.81
N GLU A 43 10.09 -4.79 5.13
CA GLU A 43 11.41 -5.38 4.91
C GLU A 43 11.52 -5.64 3.41
N PRO A 44 12.48 -5.02 2.69
CA PRO A 44 12.63 -5.22 1.26
C PRO A 44 12.87 -6.70 0.99
N THR A 45 11.85 -7.45 0.56
CA THR A 45 11.88 -8.92 0.34
C THR A 45 12.94 -9.36 -0.68
N VAL A 46 13.61 -8.39 -1.30
CA VAL A 46 14.53 -8.52 -2.42
C VAL A 46 15.79 -7.71 -2.16
N LYS A 47 16.94 -8.37 -2.34
CA LYS A 47 18.28 -7.80 -2.30
C LYS A 47 18.93 -7.97 -3.67
N ASP A 48 19.73 -6.99 -4.07
CA ASP A 48 20.49 -7.09 -5.31
C ASP A 48 21.78 -7.89 -5.08
N CYS A 49 22.07 -8.80 -6.01
CA CYS A 49 23.30 -9.59 -5.97
C CYS A 49 24.51 -8.71 -6.29
N PRO A 50 25.55 -8.63 -5.44
CA PRO A 50 26.72 -7.76 -5.68
C PRO A 50 27.57 -8.19 -6.89
N TYR A 51 27.40 -9.42 -7.37
CA TYR A 51 28.15 -9.96 -8.50
C TYR A 51 27.46 -9.76 -9.85
N CYS A 52 26.13 -9.85 -9.86
CA CYS A 52 25.36 -9.94 -11.10
C CYS A 52 24.17 -9.00 -11.17
N LEU A 53 24.00 -8.14 -10.16
CA LEU A 53 22.99 -7.08 -10.09
C LEU A 53 21.55 -7.56 -10.37
N SER A 54 21.29 -8.85 -10.20
CA SER A 54 19.98 -9.44 -10.31
C SER A 54 19.26 -9.35 -8.96
N THR A 55 17.97 -9.07 -9.03
CA THR A 55 17.05 -9.02 -7.91
C THR A 55 16.77 -10.44 -7.40
N ILE A 56 17.12 -10.72 -6.14
CA ILE A 56 17.05 -12.06 -5.53
C ILE A 56 16.36 -11.97 -4.16
N PRO A 57 15.56 -12.97 -3.74
CA PRO A 57 14.95 -12.96 -2.41
C PRO A 57 16.00 -12.97 -1.29
N ILE A 58 15.75 -12.25 -0.18
CA ILE A 58 16.70 -12.10 0.94
C ILE A 58 17.24 -13.45 1.46
N LYS A 59 16.39 -14.49 1.45
CA LYS A 59 16.71 -15.81 2.01
C LYS A 59 17.52 -16.73 1.07
N ALA A 60 17.85 -16.30 -0.15
CA ALA A 60 18.61 -17.13 -1.07
C ALA A 60 20.08 -17.27 -0.63
N THR A 61 20.54 -18.52 -0.51
CA THR A 61 21.95 -18.89 -0.27
C THR A 61 22.75 -18.97 -1.57
N ARG A 62 22.09 -19.22 -2.70
CA ARG A 62 22.68 -19.27 -4.05
C ARG A 62 21.92 -18.38 -5.03
N CYS A 63 22.66 -17.60 -5.82
CA CYS A 63 22.09 -16.79 -6.88
C CYS A 63 21.67 -17.66 -8.08
N ALA A 64 20.43 -17.52 -8.57
CA ALA A 64 19.94 -18.28 -9.73
C ALA A 64 20.58 -17.85 -11.07
N HIS A 65 20.99 -16.59 -11.18
CA HIS A 65 21.53 -16.03 -12.42
C HIS A 65 23.02 -16.33 -12.63
N CYS A 66 23.78 -16.43 -11.53
CA CYS A 66 25.24 -16.60 -11.56
C CYS A 66 25.76 -17.76 -10.73
N THR A 67 24.88 -18.56 -10.12
CA THR A 67 25.21 -19.76 -9.33
C THR A 67 26.19 -19.54 -8.16
N VAL A 68 26.51 -18.28 -7.84
CA VAL A 68 27.43 -17.92 -6.76
C VAL A 68 26.77 -18.11 -5.39
N ASP A 69 27.53 -18.65 -4.45
CA ASP A 69 27.15 -18.79 -3.05
C ASP A 69 27.23 -17.42 -2.33
N LEU A 70 26.07 -16.87 -1.95
CA LEU A 70 25.95 -15.58 -1.24
C LEU A 70 26.04 -15.74 0.29
N LYS A 71 26.29 -16.95 0.81
CA LYS A 71 26.39 -17.24 2.25
C LYS A 71 27.68 -16.67 2.90
N LYS A 72 28.68 -16.30 2.10
CA LYS A 72 30.02 -15.91 2.56
C LYS A 72 30.25 -14.38 2.59
N VAL A 73 29.20 -13.59 2.33
CA VAL A 73 29.24 -12.12 2.34
C VAL A 73 28.42 -11.58 3.50
#